data_AF-A0A2W6QA53-F1
#
_entry.id   AF-A0A2W6QA53-F1
#
_cell.length_a   1.000
_cell.length_b   1.000
_cell.length_c   1.000
_cell.angle_alpha   90.00
_cell.angle_beta   90.00
_cell.angle_gamma   90.00
#
_symmetry.space_group_name_H-M   'P 1'
#
loop_
_entity.id
_entity.type
_entity.pdbx_description
1 polymer ?
#
loop_
_entity_poly.entity_id
_entity_poly.type
_entity_poly.pdbx_seq_one_letter_code
_entity_poly.pdbx_strand_id
1 'polypeptide(L)'
;MDPHEQYEEQEVLLSEQPAHLWRRRKQELMHWTERDKQVIIPKQTAIWNGIEVDTELVSTLSLLHEAGVQTEFSCAGVSPLDEPVDHSLYAYVTLIHNPASERFIKYALQRMKNRLLVTYEPGRGRYDLSSFFIGHNRSFCWWMERCALDFKRRNEAGEEHVV
;
A
#
# COMPACT_ATOMS: atom_id res chain seq x y z
N MET A 1 23.87 7.94 32.40
CA MET A 1 23.77 7.51 30.99
C MET A 1 23.26 6.09 31.03
N ASP A 2 22.03 5.89 30.61
CA ASP A 2 21.39 4.58 30.59
C ASP A 2 21.87 3.81 29.34
N PRO A 3 22.43 2.59 29.47
CA PRO A 3 22.93 1.82 28.32
C PRO A 3 21.83 1.09 27.54
N HIS A 4 20.55 1.32 27.84
CA HIS A 4 19.43 0.50 27.36
C HIS A 4 18.63 1.02 26.15
N GLU A 5 18.95 2.16 25.54
CA GLU A 5 18.33 2.57 24.26
C GLU A 5 19.16 2.07 23.06
N GLN A 6 19.17 0.75 22.91
CA GLN A 6 19.73 0.03 21.78
C GLN A 6 18.79 0.17 20.57
N TYR A 7 19.26 0.80 19.48
CA TYR A 7 18.76 0.69 18.10
C TYR A 7 17.24 0.47 17.95
N GLU A 8 16.42 1.48 18.26
CA GLU A 8 15.02 1.43 17.84
C GLU A 8 14.92 1.34 16.31
N GLU A 9 14.07 0.40 15.89
CA GLU A 9 13.63 0.07 14.54
C GLU A 9 13.04 1.31 13.84
N GLN A 10 13.90 2.23 13.38
CA GLN A 10 13.44 3.50 12.82
C GLN A 10 12.76 3.28 11.48
N GLU A 11 11.43 3.37 11.47
CA GLU A 11 10.65 3.43 10.23
C GLU A 11 11.09 4.64 9.40
N VAL A 12 11.35 4.43 8.11
CA VAL A 12 11.79 5.48 7.18
C VAL A 12 10.67 5.80 6.21
N LEU A 13 10.15 7.02 6.28
CA LEU A 13 9.16 7.51 5.32
C LEU A 13 9.86 7.83 3.98
N LEU A 14 9.50 7.09 2.92
CA LEU A 14 10.09 7.25 1.58
C LEU A 14 9.29 8.17 0.66
N SER A 15 7.99 8.33 0.91
CA SER A 15 7.14 9.21 0.10
C SER A 15 7.26 10.67 0.54
N GLU A 16 7.62 11.54 -0.40
CA GLU A 16 7.59 12.99 -0.17
C GLU A 16 6.21 13.57 -0.45
N GLN A 17 5.71 14.39 0.48
CA GLN A 17 4.36 14.96 0.40
C GLN A 17 4.39 16.44 0.81
N PRO A 18 3.86 17.35 -0.01
CA PRO A 18 3.73 18.76 0.36
C PRO A 18 2.92 18.95 1.66
N ALA A 19 3.29 19.94 2.47
CA ALA A 19 2.64 20.23 3.75
C ALA A 19 1.12 20.49 3.65
N HIS A 20 0.63 21.01 2.51
CA HIS A 20 -0.81 21.20 2.30
C HIS A 20 -1.58 19.87 2.15
N LEU A 21 -0.93 18.82 1.62
CA LEU A 21 -1.54 17.50 1.50
C LEU A 21 -1.62 16.78 2.84
N TRP A 22 -0.62 16.96 3.71
CA TRP A 22 -0.69 16.49 5.10
C TRP A 22 -1.85 17.13 5.87
N ARG A 23 -2.02 18.46 5.73
CA ARG A 23 -3.17 19.17 6.31
C ARG A 23 -4.49 18.62 5.79
N ARG A 24 -4.59 18.37 4.49
CA ARG A 24 -5.76 17.74 3.86
C ARG A 24 -6.02 16.33 4.42
N ARG A 25 -5.01 15.45 4.47
CA ARG A 25 -5.15 14.09 5.05
C ARG A 25 -5.66 14.14 6.49
N LYS A 26 -5.18 15.09 7.30
CA LYS A 26 -5.67 15.28 8.67
C LYS A 26 -7.15 15.68 8.70
N GLN A 27 -7.58 16.57 7.81
CA GLN A 27 -9.00 16.93 7.67
C GLN A 27 -9.84 15.75 7.20
N GLU A 28 -9.36 14.97 6.21
CA GLU A 28 -10.06 13.76 5.75
C GLU A 28 -10.24 12.73 6.87
N LEU A 29 -9.23 12.56 7.74
CA LEU A 29 -9.33 11.71 8.91
C LEU A 29 -10.40 12.20 9.90
N MET A 30 -10.44 13.50 10.20
CA MET A 30 -11.46 14.08 11.08
C MET A 30 -12.88 13.88 10.53
N HIS A 31 -13.07 14.17 9.23
CA HIS A 31 -14.37 13.95 8.58
C HIS A 31 -14.75 12.48 8.56
N TRP A 32 -13.79 11.57 8.39
CA TRP A 32 -14.05 10.13 8.43
C TRP A 32 -14.55 9.68 9.80
N THR A 33 -13.96 10.20 10.89
CA THR A 33 -14.35 9.83 12.25
C THR A 33 -15.74 10.33 12.63
N GLU A 34 -16.18 11.45 12.05
CA GLU A 34 -17.47 12.08 12.35
C GLU A 34 -18.62 11.58 11.46
N ARG A 35 -18.32 10.89 10.36
CA ARG A 35 -19.30 10.46 9.36
C ARG A 35 -20.07 9.21 9.80
N ASP A 36 -21.38 9.20 9.55
CA ASP A 36 -22.21 8.00 9.62
C ASP A 36 -21.78 6.95 8.59
N LYS A 37 -21.47 5.75 9.07
CA LYS A 37 -20.96 4.64 8.26
C LYS A 37 -22.12 3.75 7.86
N GLN A 38 -22.70 4.04 6.69
CA GLN A 38 -23.78 3.22 6.14
C GLN A 38 -23.20 2.09 5.29
N VAL A 39 -23.56 0.85 5.62
CA VAL A 39 -23.14 -0.34 4.86
C VAL A 39 -23.97 -0.43 3.58
N ILE A 40 -23.31 -0.45 2.41
CA ILE A 40 -24.02 -0.56 1.12
C ILE A 40 -23.64 -1.85 0.38
N ILE A 41 -22.38 -2.30 0.45
CA ILE A 41 -21.92 -3.53 -0.22
C ILE A 41 -20.91 -4.24 0.69
N PRO A 42 -21.11 -5.54 1.01
CA PRO A 42 -20.13 -6.29 1.77
C PRO A 42 -18.86 -6.50 0.95
N LYS A 43 -17.71 -6.41 1.63
CA LYS A 43 -16.40 -6.72 1.06
C LYS A 43 -16.35 -8.19 0.63
N GLN A 44 -15.69 -8.46 -0.49
CA GLN A 44 -15.57 -9.82 -1.00
C GLN A 44 -14.14 -10.31 -0.82
N THR A 45 -14.01 -11.55 -0.36
CA THR A 45 -12.74 -12.24 -0.19
C THR A 45 -12.60 -13.39 -1.19
N ALA A 46 -11.36 -13.77 -1.48
CA ALA A 46 -11.01 -14.93 -2.29
C ALA A 46 -9.76 -15.61 -1.72
N ILE A 47 -9.60 -16.90 -2.00
CA ILE A 47 -8.38 -17.63 -1.64
C ILE A 47 -7.32 -17.37 -2.70
N TRP A 48 -6.19 -16.81 -2.28
CA TRP A 48 -4.99 -16.59 -3.09
C TRP A 48 -3.79 -17.19 -2.36
N ASN A 49 -3.06 -18.10 -3.02
CA ASN A 49 -1.92 -18.83 -2.41
C ASN A 49 -2.24 -19.48 -1.05
N GLY A 50 -3.47 -19.97 -0.88
CA GLY A 50 -3.92 -20.64 0.35
C GLY A 50 -4.31 -19.68 1.49
N ILE A 51 -4.30 -18.36 1.26
CA ILE A 51 -4.67 -17.33 2.22
C ILE A 51 -5.90 -16.58 1.71
N GLU A 52 -6.79 -16.20 2.63
CA GLU A 52 -7.94 -15.35 2.31
C GLU A 52 -7.49 -13.89 2.14
N VAL A 53 -7.81 -13.28 1.00
CA VAL A 53 -7.47 -11.90 0.65
C VAL A 53 -8.66 -11.18 0.03
N ASP A 54 -8.65 -9.85 0.04
CA ASP A 54 -9.68 -9.06 -0.63
C ASP A 54 -9.63 -9.24 -2.15
N THR A 55 -10.80 -9.47 -2.77
CA THR A 55 -10.91 -9.69 -4.21
C THR A 55 -10.30 -8.55 -5.03
N GLU A 56 -10.39 -7.31 -4.55
CA GLU A 56 -9.82 -6.11 -5.18
C GLU A 56 -8.29 -6.13 -5.26
N LEU A 57 -7.63 -6.97 -4.47
CA LEU A 57 -6.17 -7.07 -4.44
C LEU A 57 -5.63 -8.32 -5.13
N VAL A 58 -6.45 -9.34 -5.38
CA VAL A 58 -6.00 -10.63 -5.99
C VAL A 58 -5.20 -10.41 -7.28
N SER A 59 -5.68 -9.55 -8.18
CA SER A 59 -4.99 -9.25 -9.44
C SER A 59 -3.63 -8.58 -9.18
N THR A 60 -3.61 -7.58 -8.29
CA THR A 60 -2.37 -6.89 -7.89
C THR A 60 -1.35 -7.85 -7.29
N LEU A 61 -1.77 -8.69 -6.33
CA LEU A 61 -0.90 -9.64 -5.65
C LEU A 61 -0.32 -10.68 -6.62
N SER A 62 -1.15 -11.19 -7.53
CA SER A 62 -0.71 -12.12 -8.58
C SER A 62 0.34 -11.49 -9.50
N LEU A 63 0.09 -10.27 -9.98
CA LEU A 63 1.03 -9.56 -10.86
C LEU A 63 2.36 -9.25 -10.18
N LEU A 64 2.32 -8.86 -8.90
CA LEU A 64 3.52 -8.63 -8.10
C LEU A 64 4.32 -9.91 -7.91
N HIS A 65 3.64 -11.00 -7.54
CA HIS A 65 4.26 -12.31 -7.36
C HIS A 65 4.95 -12.79 -8.64
N GLU A 66 4.27 -12.72 -9.78
CA GLU A 66 4.83 -13.05 -11.09
C GLU A 66 6.03 -12.17 -11.47
N ALA A 67 6.06 -10.92 -11.01
CA ALA A 67 7.18 -10.00 -11.20
C ALA A 67 8.32 -10.19 -10.17
N GLY A 68 8.25 -11.20 -9.31
CA GLY A 68 9.25 -11.48 -8.27
C GLY A 68 9.16 -10.59 -7.02
N VAL A 69 8.10 -9.78 -6.91
CA VAL A 69 7.83 -8.94 -5.73
C VAL A 69 7.03 -9.76 -4.73
N GLN A 70 7.62 -10.02 -3.57
CA GLN A 70 6.98 -10.82 -2.51
C GLN A 70 6.17 -9.92 -1.59
N THR A 71 4.99 -10.40 -1.20
CA THR A 71 4.03 -9.69 -0.34
C THR A 71 3.86 -10.44 0.98
N GLU A 72 3.70 -9.71 2.08
CA GLU A 72 3.47 -10.30 3.41
C GLU A 72 1.99 -10.18 3.82
N PHE A 73 1.48 -8.94 3.86
CA PHE A 73 0.11 -8.61 4.25
C PHE A 73 -0.54 -7.69 3.24
N SER A 74 -1.86 -7.68 3.21
CA SER A 74 -2.60 -6.75 2.36
C SER A 74 -4.03 -6.56 2.84
N CYS A 75 -4.59 -5.36 2.59
CA CYS A 75 -5.99 -5.06 2.80
C CYS A 75 -6.42 -3.98 1.81
N ALA A 76 -7.56 -4.17 1.16
CA ALA A 76 -8.19 -3.17 0.32
C ALA A 76 -8.77 -1.99 1.13
N GLY A 77 -8.63 -2.02 2.47
CA GLY A 77 -9.13 -1.01 3.40
C GLY A 77 -10.66 -0.91 3.41
N VAL A 78 -11.18 -0.01 4.25
CA VAL A 78 -12.61 0.34 4.26
C VAL A 78 -12.95 1.43 3.27
N SER A 79 -13.85 1.16 2.34
CA SER A 79 -14.62 2.19 1.64
C SER A 79 -15.51 2.92 2.65
N PRO A 80 -16.00 4.16 2.38
CA PRO A 80 -17.06 4.82 3.16
C PRO A 80 -18.34 3.99 3.43
N LEU A 81 -18.37 2.76 2.92
CA LEU A 81 -19.48 1.82 2.84
C LEU A 81 -19.23 0.54 3.65
N ASP A 82 -18.13 0.46 4.41
CA ASP A 82 -17.71 -0.77 5.11
C ASP A 82 -17.80 -0.60 6.64
N GLU A 83 -17.96 -1.72 7.36
CA GLU A 83 -18.00 -1.71 8.82
C GLU A 83 -16.65 -1.27 9.42
N PRO A 84 -16.64 -0.36 10.41
CA PRO A 84 -15.41 0.16 10.99
C PRO A 84 -14.70 -0.78 11.96
N VAL A 85 -15.34 -1.88 12.38
CA VAL A 85 -14.89 -2.63 13.57
C VAL A 85 -13.78 -3.63 13.24
N ASP A 86 -13.70 -4.14 12.01
CA ASP A 86 -12.78 -5.25 11.67
C ASP A 86 -11.78 -4.94 10.53
N HIS A 87 -11.63 -3.68 10.13
CA HIS A 87 -10.87 -3.34 8.93
C HIS A 87 -10.01 -2.07 9.03
N SER A 88 -8.89 -2.07 8.30
CA SER A 88 -7.98 -0.92 8.23
C SER A 88 -8.61 0.26 7.51
N LEU A 89 -8.43 1.46 8.09
CA LEU A 89 -8.92 2.74 7.55
C LEU A 89 -8.50 2.99 6.10
N TYR A 90 -7.28 2.57 5.76
CA TYR A 90 -6.69 2.74 4.44
C TYR A 90 -6.37 1.38 3.84
N ALA A 91 -6.41 1.32 2.51
CA ALA A 91 -5.88 0.22 1.75
C ALA A 91 -4.36 0.19 1.89
N TYR A 92 -3.78 -1.00 2.02
CA TYR A 92 -2.35 -1.21 2.10
C TYR A 92 -1.91 -2.55 1.49
N VAL A 93 -0.64 -2.60 1.11
CA VAL A 93 0.09 -3.82 0.72
C VAL A 93 1.48 -3.74 1.36
N THR A 94 1.90 -4.80 2.04
CA THR A 94 3.24 -4.94 2.60
C THR A 94 4.10 -5.79 1.69
N LEU A 95 5.27 -5.29 1.31
CA LEU A 95 6.23 -5.99 0.46
C LEU A 95 7.44 -6.43 1.27
N ILE A 96 7.89 -7.66 1.08
CA ILE A 96 9.14 -8.14 1.66
C ILE A 96 10.31 -7.49 0.91
N HIS A 97 11.28 -6.96 1.64
CA HIS A 97 12.47 -6.34 1.09
C HIS A 97 13.29 -7.35 0.29
N ASN A 98 13.41 -7.06 -1.00
CA ASN A 98 14.23 -7.77 -1.96
C ASN A 98 14.51 -6.86 -3.19
N PRO A 99 15.44 -7.23 -4.08
CA PRO A 99 15.79 -6.39 -5.22
C PRO A 99 14.62 -6.04 -6.17
N ALA A 100 13.65 -6.94 -6.33
CA ALA A 100 12.47 -6.68 -7.16
C ALA A 100 11.53 -5.66 -6.49
N SER A 101 11.31 -5.81 -5.19
CA SER A 101 10.51 -4.87 -4.39
C SER A 101 11.12 -3.47 -4.41
N GLU A 102 12.45 -3.32 -4.29
CA GLU A 102 13.12 -2.02 -4.36
C GLU A 102 12.86 -1.31 -5.70
N ARG A 103 12.97 -2.04 -6.81
CA ARG A 103 12.68 -1.51 -8.15
C ARG A 103 11.22 -1.13 -8.28
N PHE A 104 10.32 -1.97 -7.78
CA PHE A 104 8.89 -1.69 -7.79
C PHE A 104 8.53 -0.46 -6.95
N ILE A 105 9.10 -0.29 -5.75
CA ILE A 105 8.89 0.89 -4.89
C ILE A 105 9.28 2.16 -5.62
N LYS A 106 10.49 2.21 -6.21
CA LYS A 106 10.96 3.37 -6.98
C LYS A 106 10.00 3.70 -8.12
N TYR A 107 9.58 2.67 -8.87
CA TYR A 107 8.62 2.81 -9.95
C TYR A 107 7.25 3.32 -9.48
N ALA A 108 6.69 2.72 -8.43
CA ALA A 108 5.38 3.07 -7.88
C ALA A 108 5.35 4.49 -7.33
N LEU A 109 6.40 4.92 -6.61
CA LEU A 109 6.55 6.30 -6.11
C LEU A 109 6.51 7.32 -7.26
N GLN A 110 7.19 7.05 -8.37
CA GLN A 110 7.19 7.94 -9.54
C GLN A 110 5.82 8.02 -10.22
N ARG A 111 5.08 6.91 -10.25
CA ARG A 111 3.81 6.79 -10.99
C ARG A 111 2.62 7.29 -10.19
N MET A 112 2.54 6.90 -8.91
CA MET A 112 1.42 7.24 -8.04
C MET A 112 1.61 8.61 -7.38
N LYS A 113 2.85 9.04 -7.19
CA LYS A 113 3.23 10.33 -6.60
C LYS A 113 2.50 10.56 -5.27
N ASN A 114 1.83 11.69 -5.15
CA ASN A 114 1.10 12.13 -3.95
C ASN A 114 -0.06 11.21 -3.51
N ARG A 115 -0.37 10.15 -4.26
CA ARG A 115 -1.40 9.15 -3.90
C ARG A 115 -0.87 8.02 -3.04
N LEU A 116 0.44 7.81 -3.04
CA LEU A 116 1.10 6.69 -2.38
C LEU A 116 1.86 7.20 -1.16
N LEU A 117 1.64 6.53 -0.03
CA LEU A 117 2.47 6.64 1.16
C LEU A 117 3.31 5.37 1.23
N VAL A 118 4.63 5.51 1.36
CA VAL A 118 5.54 4.36 1.50
C VAL A 118 6.42 4.56 2.72
N THR A 119 6.44 3.58 3.61
CA THR A 119 7.40 3.47 4.70
C THR A 119 8.26 2.23 4.49
N TYR A 120 9.52 2.31 4.93
CA TYR A 120 10.44 1.19 4.97
C TYR A 120 10.80 0.90 6.42
N GLU A 121 10.70 -0.36 6.82
CA GLU A 121 11.08 -0.83 8.15
C GLU A 121 12.33 -1.71 8.02
N PRO A 122 13.54 -1.16 8.21
CA PRO A 122 14.78 -1.92 8.01
C PRO A 122 14.89 -3.12 8.96
N GLY A 123 14.42 -2.95 10.21
CA GLY A 123 14.44 -4.02 11.24
C GLY A 123 13.59 -5.23 10.87
N ARG A 124 12.53 -5.02 10.07
CA ARG A 124 11.62 -6.07 9.61
C ARG A 124 11.87 -6.50 8.16
N GLY A 125 12.74 -5.78 7.44
CA GLY A 125 13.01 -6.04 6.03
C GLY A 125 11.75 -5.96 5.18
N ARG A 126 10.95 -4.89 5.32
CA ARG A 126 9.70 -4.73 4.57
C ARG A 126 9.36 -3.29 4.24
N TYR A 127 8.52 -3.13 3.21
CA TYR A 127 7.91 -1.87 2.83
C TYR A 127 6.41 -1.92 3.08
N ASP A 128 5.85 -0.86 3.67
CA ASP A 128 4.41 -0.67 3.75
C ASP A 128 3.96 0.40 2.77
N LEU A 129 3.10 -0.01 1.84
CA LEU A 129 2.50 0.87 0.84
C LEU A 129 1.04 1.08 1.21
N SER A 130 0.61 2.33 1.31
CA SER A 130 -0.80 2.64 1.58
C SER A 130 -1.31 3.83 0.79
N SER A 131 -2.64 3.97 0.75
CA SER A 131 -3.27 5.18 0.22
C SER A 131 -2.83 6.40 1.04
N PHE A 132 -2.37 7.45 0.36
CA PHE A 132 -2.08 8.71 1.02
C PHE A 132 -3.36 9.45 1.44
N PHE A 133 -4.46 9.33 0.69
CA PHE A 133 -5.72 9.99 1.03
C PHE A 133 -6.71 9.02 1.66
N ILE A 134 -7.49 9.49 2.63
CA ILE A 134 -8.50 8.68 3.32
C ILE A 134 -9.76 8.60 2.45
N GLY A 135 -10.36 7.40 2.35
CA GLY A 135 -11.53 7.16 1.49
C GLY A 135 -11.19 6.91 0.01
N HIS A 136 -9.91 6.84 -0.35
CA HIS A 136 -9.44 6.59 -1.71
C HIS A 136 -8.99 5.13 -1.96
N ASN A 137 -9.45 4.22 -1.12
CA ASN A 137 -9.01 2.83 -1.07
C ASN A 137 -9.22 2.06 -2.38
N ARG A 138 -10.37 2.23 -3.05
CA ARG A 138 -10.61 1.66 -4.40
C ARG A 138 -9.67 2.22 -5.46
N SER A 139 -9.42 3.52 -5.42
CA SER A 139 -8.47 4.17 -6.35
C SER A 139 -7.04 3.69 -6.10
N PHE A 140 -6.66 3.46 -4.85
CA PHE A 140 -5.37 2.87 -4.49
C PHE A 140 -5.24 1.47 -5.09
N CYS A 141 -6.22 0.57 -4.88
CA CYS A 141 -6.17 -0.79 -5.42
C CYS A 141 -6.02 -0.79 -6.94
N TRP A 142 -6.80 0.05 -7.65
CA TRP A 142 -6.70 0.19 -9.10
C TRP A 142 -5.33 0.71 -9.56
N TRP A 143 -4.77 1.71 -8.87
CA TRP A 143 -3.44 2.24 -9.21
C TRP A 143 -2.33 1.23 -8.93
N MET A 144 -2.45 0.47 -7.84
CA MET A 144 -1.51 -0.59 -7.49
C MET A 144 -1.52 -1.70 -8.55
N GLU A 145 -2.70 -2.16 -8.97
CA GLU A 145 -2.84 -3.15 -10.05
C GLU A 145 -2.20 -2.65 -11.34
N ARG A 146 -2.49 -1.40 -11.72
CA ARG A 146 -1.93 -0.79 -12.93
C ARG A 146 -0.41 -0.67 -12.86
N CYS A 147 0.14 -0.32 -11.70
CA CYS A 147 1.59 -0.27 -11.50
C CYS A 147 2.22 -1.66 -11.56
N ALA A 148 1.61 -2.67 -10.93
CA ALA A 148 2.09 -4.04 -10.96
C ALA A 148 2.10 -4.60 -12.39
N LEU A 149 1.04 -4.36 -13.15
CA LEU A 149 0.93 -4.79 -14.56
C LEU A 149 2.01 -4.15 -15.45
N ASP A 150 2.19 -2.84 -15.36
CA ASP A 150 3.20 -2.14 -16.17
C ASP A 150 4.62 -2.53 -15.75
N PHE A 151 4.87 -2.70 -14.46
CA PHE A 151 6.16 -3.16 -13.94
C PHE A 151 6.51 -4.57 -14.42
N LYS A 152 5.55 -5.49 -14.36
CA LYS A 152 5.71 -6.85 -14.87
C LYS A 152 6.08 -6.84 -16.36
N ARG A 153 5.34 -6.10 -17.18
CA ARG A 153 5.60 -5.98 -18.63
C ARG A 153 7.01 -5.44 -18.93
N ARG A 154 7.47 -4.44 -18.17
CA ARG A 154 8.83 -3.88 -18.31
C ARG A 154 9.91 -4.92 -17.98
N ASN A 155 9.72 -5.71 -16.93
CA ASN A 155 10.63 -6.79 -16.58
C ASN A 155 10.68 -7.88 -17.67
N GLU A 156 9.54 -8.24 -18.26
CA GLU A 156 9.46 -9.22 -19.36
C GLU A 156 10.10 -8.70 -20.65
N ALA A 157 9.97 -7.40 -20.93
CA ALA A 157 10.57 -6.77 -22.10
C ALA A 157 12.10 -6.58 -21.99
N GLY A 158 12.70 -6.89 -20.83
CA GLY A 158 14.13 -6.67 -20.59
C GLY A 158 14.53 -5.19 -20.61
N GLU A 159 13.59 -4.28 -20.31
CA GLU A 159 13.88 -2.85 -20.19
C GLU A 159 14.70 -2.61 -18.91
N GLU A 160 16.02 -2.82 -19.01
CA GLU A 160 16.97 -2.32 -18.03
C GLU A 160 17.05 -0.79 -18.16
N HIS A 161 16.41 -0.11 -17.21
CA HIS A 161 16.61 1.30 -16.86
C HIS A 161 16.20 2.38 -17.88
N VAL A 162 15.07 3.03 -17.57
CA VAL A 162 15.02 4.50 -17.58
C VAL A 162 14.38 4.95 -16.27
N VAL A 163 15.21 5.14 -15.25
CA VAL A 163 14.93 5.99 -14.09
C VAL A 163 16.10 6.95 -13.97
#